data_AF-A0A1J8P4N0-F1
#
_entry.id   AF-A0A1J8P4N0-F1
#
_cell.length_a   1.000
_cell.length_b   1.000
_cell.length_c   1.000
_cell.angle_alpha   90.00
_cell.angle_beta   90.00
_cell.angle_gamma   90.00
#
_symmetry.space_group_name_H-M   'P 1'
#
loop_
_entity.id
_entity.type
_entity.pdbx_description
1 polymer ?
#
loop_
_entity_poly.entity_id
_entity_poly.type
_entity_poly.pdbx_seq_one_letter_code
_entity_poly.pdbx_strand_id
1 'polypeptide(L)' 'MTFLKALIFLFPTLLMAHSNQDLQAAYQQKNADYQPRTRHLENAKAKFTNHLILANSPYLLQHAHNPVN' A
#
# COMPACT_ATOMS: atom_id res chain seq x y z
N MET A 1 -10.18 -23.59 -22.53
CA MET A 1 -9.14 -22.94 -21.71
C MET A 1 -8.51 -21.77 -22.48
N THR A 2 -9.32 -20.78 -22.87
CA THR A 2 -8.87 -19.68 -23.76
C THR A 2 -9.60 -18.35 -23.54
N PHE A 3 -10.72 -18.31 -22.80
CA PHE A 3 -11.47 -17.05 -22.58
C PHE A 3 -10.93 -16.19 -21.43
N LEU A 4 -10.24 -16.77 -20.44
CA LEU A 4 -9.72 -16.00 -19.30
C LEU A 4 -8.56 -15.07 -19.68
N LYS A 5 -7.80 -15.41 -20.73
CA LYS A 5 -6.67 -14.58 -21.19
C LYS A 5 -7.12 -13.31 -21.93
N ALA A 6 -8.33 -13.28 -22.50
CA ALA A 6 -8.85 -12.13 -23.22
C ALA A 6 -9.31 -10.99 -22.29
N LEU A 7 -9.72 -11.30 -21.06
CA LEU A 7 -10.22 -10.31 -20.11
C LEU A 7 -9.11 -9.43 -19.50
N ILE A 8 -7.87 -9.96 -19.45
CA ILE A 8 -6.69 -9.28 -18.91
C ILE A 8 -6.34 -8.01 -19.73
N PHE A 9 -6.64 -8.00 -21.03
CA PHE A 9 -6.39 -6.85 -21.91
C PHE A 9 -7.40 -5.71 -21.75
N LEU A 10 -8.60 -5.97 -21.21
CA LEU A 10 -9.66 -4.97 -21.08
C LEU A 10 -9.52 -4.12 -19.81
N PHE A 11 -8.74 -4.57 -18.83
CA PHE A 11 -8.51 -3.86 -17.56
C PHE A 11 -7.05 -3.98 -17.10
N PRO A 12 -6.08 -3.36 -17.80
CA PRO A 12 -4.67 -3.42 -17.42
C PRO A 12 -4.39 -2.84 -16.02
N THR A 13 -5.27 -1.95 -15.53
CA THR A 13 -5.16 -1.33 -14.22
C THR A 13 -5.43 -2.29 -13.05
N LEU A 14 -6.21 -3.36 -13.27
CA LEU A 14 -6.49 -4.38 -12.26
C LEU A 14 -5.25 -5.19 -11.88
N LEU A 15 -4.24 -5.28 -12.77
CA LEU A 15 -2.96 -5.92 -12.46
C LEU A 15 -2.08 -5.10 -11.50
N MET A 16 -2.30 -3.78 -11.40
CA MET A 16 -1.44 -2.87 -10.64
C MET A 16 -2.00 -2.57 -9.23
N ALA A 17 -3.20 -3.05 -8.94
CA ALA A 17 -3.81 -2.92 -7.62
C ALA A 17 -3.10 -3.87 -6.64
N HIS A 18 -2.56 -3.31 -5.56
CA HIS A 18 -1.96 -4.08 -4.48
C HIS A 18 -3.03 -4.47 -3.47
N SER A 19 -3.01 -5.71 -3.01
CA SER A 19 -3.91 -6.13 -1.93
C SER A 19 -3.51 -5.47 -0.62
N ASN A 20 -4.43 -5.43 0.36
CA ASN A 20 -4.09 -4.96 1.71
C ASN A 20 -2.95 -5.79 2.34
N GLN A 21 -2.84 -7.07 1.98
CA GLN A 21 -1.75 -7.94 2.45
C GLN A 21 -0.40 -7.49 1.88
N ASP A 22 -0.34 -7.13 0.59
CA ASP A 22 0.88 -6.63 -0.04
C ASP A 22 1.33 -5.30 0.59
N LEU A 23 0.39 -4.39 0.85
CA LEU A 23 0.67 -3.12 1.53
C LEU A 23 1.16 -3.32 2.96
N GLN A 24 0.59 -4.29 3.68
CA GLN A 24 1.03 -4.64 5.03
C GLN A 24 2.43 -5.27 5.02
N ALA A 25 2.73 -6.12 4.04
CA ALA A 25 4.06 -6.69 3.86
C ALA A 25 5.09 -5.60 3.55
N ALA A 26 4.76 -4.65 2.68
CA ALA A 26 5.62 -3.50 2.38
C ALA A 26 5.86 -2.61 3.62
N TYR A 27 4.86 -2.45 4.48
CA TYR A 27 5.02 -1.75 5.76
C TYR A 27 5.95 -2.52 6.70
N GLN A 28 5.79 -3.84 6.83
CA GLN A 28 6.67 -4.68 7.65
C GLN A 28 8.13 -4.73 7.17
N GLN A 29 8.35 -4.53 5.87
CA GLN A 29 9.69 -4.47 5.27
C GLN A 29 10.40 -3.12 5.47
N LYS A 30 9.73 -2.10 6.01
CA LYS A 30 10.39 -0.85 6.36
C LYS A 30 11.42 -1.09 7.46
N ASN A 31 12.49 -0.29 7.43
CA ASN A 31 13.55 -0.39 8.43
C ASN A 31 13.04 -0.04 9.84
N ALA A 32 13.80 -0.41 10.86
CA ALA A 32 13.44 -0.18 12.27
C ALA A 32 13.22 1.32 12.61
N ASP A 33 13.85 2.22 11.85
CA ASP A 33 13.73 3.67 12.04
C ASP A 33 12.46 4.26 11.40
N TYR A 34 11.71 3.48 10.63
CA TYR A 34 10.48 3.94 9.99
C TYR A 34 9.35 4.10 11.01
N GLN A 35 9.00 5.36 11.26
CA GLN A 35 7.91 5.73 12.16
C GLN A 35 6.72 6.30 11.37
N PRO A 36 5.54 5.67 11.43
CA PRO A 36 4.33 6.20 10.79
C PRO A 36 4.01 7.62 11.25
N ARG A 37 3.93 8.56 10.30
CA ARG A 37 3.52 9.94 10.56
C ARG A 37 2.00 10.09 10.45
N THR A 38 1.29 9.51 11.40
CA THR A 38 -0.18 9.56 11.45
C THR A 38 -0.68 9.68 12.88
N ARG A 39 -1.87 10.28 13.05
CA ARG A 39 -2.60 10.26 14.33
C ARG A 39 -3.34 8.94 14.57
N HIS A 40 -3.48 8.11 13.54
CA HIS A 40 -4.24 6.87 13.58
C HIS A 40 -3.34 5.71 14.00
N LEU A 41 -2.88 5.74 15.25
CA LEU A 41 -2.07 4.68 15.85
C LEU A 41 -2.90 3.81 16.79
N GLU A 42 -2.64 2.52 16.79
CA GLU A 42 -3.16 1.54 17.73
C GLU A 42 -2.01 0.64 18.18
N ASN A 43 -1.72 0.61 19.49
CA ASN A 43 -0.56 -0.11 20.04
C ASN A 43 0.77 0.21 19.31
N ALA A 44 1.01 1.51 19.05
CA ALA A 44 2.15 2.04 18.30
C ALA A 44 2.26 1.61 16.82
N LYS A 45 1.23 0.96 16.25
CA LYS A 45 1.17 0.60 14.83
C LYS A 45 0.17 1.49 14.09
N ALA A 46 0.46 1.78 12.84
CA ALA A 46 -0.49 2.49 11.98
C ALA A 46 -1.74 1.64 11.73
N LYS A 47 -2.91 2.24 11.94
CA LYS A 47 -4.21 1.61 11.66
C LYS A 47 -4.51 1.52 10.16
N PHE A 48 -4.01 2.48 9.39
CA PHE A 48 -4.23 2.55 7.94
C PHE A 48 -2.89 2.52 7.21
N THR A 49 -2.88 1.89 6.05
CA THR A 49 -1.74 1.88 5.11
C THR A 49 -2.31 1.95 3.69
N ASN A 50 -1.83 2.89 2.88
CA ASN A 50 -2.24 3.08 1.49
C ASN A 50 -1.05 2.87 0.53
N HIS A 51 -1.27 2.99 -0.78
CA HIS A 51 -0.26 2.70 -1.82
C HIS A 51 1.00 3.57 -1.73
N LEU A 52 0.97 4.72 -1.05
CA LEU A 52 2.16 5.56 -0.89
C LEU A 52 3.26 4.86 -0.07
N ILE A 53 2.96 3.77 0.64
CA ILE A 53 3.97 2.95 1.35
C ILE A 53 5.04 2.39 0.39
N LEU A 54 4.71 2.26 -0.91
CA LEU A 54 5.59 1.77 -1.96
C LEU A 54 6.44 2.87 -2.60
N ALA A 55 6.23 4.13 -2.24
CA ALA A 55 6.95 5.25 -2.82
C ALA A 55 8.38 5.35 -2.27
N ASN A 56 9.30 5.86 -3.11
CA ASN A 56 10.66 6.20 -2.70
C ASN A 56 10.77 7.63 -2.14
N SER A 57 9.77 8.48 -2.36
CA SER A 57 9.77 9.86 -1.89
C SER A 57 9.55 9.92 -0.37
N PRO A 58 10.48 10.53 0.40
CA PRO A 58 10.31 10.69 1.84
C PRO A 58 9.04 11.47 2.20
N TYR A 59 8.61 12.42 1.35
CA TYR A 59 7.40 13.20 1.56
C TYR A 59 6.14 12.34 1.41
N LEU A 60 6.04 11.53 0.34
CA LEU A 60 4.88 10.67 0.11
C LEU A 60 4.73 9.61 1.20
N LEU A 61 5.84 9.05 1.68
CA LEU A 61 5.84 8.07 2.77
C LEU A 61 5.27 8.62 4.08
N GLN A 62 5.26 9.94 4.29
CA GLN A 62 4.64 10.54 5.48
C GLN A 62 3.12 10.43 5.43
N HIS A 63 2.53 10.35 4.23
CA HIS A 63 1.10 10.25 4.02
C HIS A 63 0.64 8.79 3.81
N ALA A 64 1.55 7.82 3.83
CA ALA A 64 1.25 6.41 3.61
C ALA A 64 0.28 5.81 4.65
N HIS A 65 0.17 6.44 5.82
CA HIS A 65 -0.65 5.95 6.93
C HIS A 65 -1.84 6.85 7.28
N ASN A 66 -2.25 7.71 6.35
CA ASN A 66 -3.47 8.48 6.45
C ASN A 66 -4.61 7.75 5.75
N PRO A 67 -5.85 7.86 6.26
CA PRO A 67 -7.02 7.37 5.55
C PRO A 67 -7.14 8.08 4.19
N VAL A 68 -7.55 7.33 3.18
CA VAL A 68 -7.86 7.82 1.84
C VAL A 68 -9.33 7.48 1.55
N ASN A 69 -9.99 8.35 0.80
CA ASN A 69 -11.42 8.23 0.47
C ASN A 69 -11.68 7.24 -0.66
#